data_AF-D6K7Q6-F1
#
_entry.id   AF-D6K7Q6-F1
#
_cell.length_a   1.000
_cell.length_b   1.000
_cell.length_c   1.000
_cell.angle_alpha   90.00
_cell.angle_beta   90.00
_cell.angle_gamma   90.00
#
_symmetry.space_group_name_H-M   'P 1'
#
loop_
_entity.id
_entity.type
_entity.pdbx_description
1 polymer ?
#
loop_
_entity_poly.entity_id
_entity_poly.type
_entity_poly.pdbx_seq_one_letter_code
_entity_poly.pdbx_strand_id
1 'polypeptide(L)'
;MKLTVAQCDPQVAEVLALGAEAERMSDGWFSLRYQGRLDPTGVVKGWAAERAARLVAAAGASGVSVNGGGDVQVLGSPGADRPWRVGVSDPLRPGGLAAVVSAAGAPELAVATSGTAERGDHIVDPRTGRAAVTDLVSVTVVAPRLVWADCWATAAFAMGAREGLAWLESLPGVEALLITAGDEVRCTDGLGARLG
;
A
#
# COMPACT_ATOMS: atom_id res chain seq x y z
N MET A 1 -6.11 1.81 34.58
CA MET A 1 -5.03 2.75 34.22
C MET A 1 -4.97 2.83 32.70
N LYS A 2 -5.15 4.01 32.08
CA LYS A 2 -4.96 4.16 30.62
C LYS A 2 -3.48 4.48 30.37
N LEU A 3 -2.81 3.69 29.53
CA LEU A 3 -1.44 3.95 29.08
C LEU A 3 -1.41 5.23 28.23
N THR A 4 -0.40 6.07 28.45
CA THR A 4 -0.10 7.22 27.57
C THR A 4 0.89 6.79 26.48
N VAL A 5 0.93 7.49 25.34
CA VAL A 5 1.88 7.19 24.24
C VAL A 5 3.34 7.26 24.73
N ALA A 6 3.67 8.18 25.64
CA ALA A 6 5.00 8.31 26.22
C ALA A 6 5.42 7.11 27.11
N GLN A 7 4.46 6.28 27.53
CA GLN A 7 4.71 5.06 28.31
C GLN A 7 4.77 3.81 27.43
N CYS A 8 4.51 3.92 26.13
CA CYS A 8 4.61 2.84 25.18
C CYS A 8 6.03 2.71 24.61
N ASP A 9 6.31 1.60 23.94
CA ASP A 9 7.53 1.45 23.13
C ASP A 9 7.63 2.59 22.08
N PRO A 10 8.82 3.15 21.82
CA PRO A 10 9.01 4.22 20.82
C PRO A 10 8.42 3.90 19.44
N GLN A 11 8.36 2.62 19.06
CA GLN A 11 7.74 2.18 17.80
C GLN A 11 6.24 2.49 17.74
N VAL A 12 5.55 2.54 18.88
CA VAL A 12 4.14 2.95 18.93
C VAL A 12 4.00 4.42 18.54
N ALA A 13 4.87 5.29 19.07
CA ALA A 13 4.86 6.71 18.71
C ALA A 13 5.17 6.93 17.22
N GLU A 14 6.10 6.15 16.66
CA GLU A 14 6.44 6.16 15.23
C GLU A 14 5.23 5.78 14.36
N VAL A 15 4.56 4.66 14.65
CA VAL A 15 3.37 4.20 13.92
C VAL A 15 2.25 5.23 13.98
N LEU A 16 2.02 5.83 15.15
CA LEU A 16 0.99 6.87 15.31
C LEU A 16 1.33 8.14 14.53
N ALA A 17 2.61 8.53 14.46
CA ALA A 17 3.04 9.66 13.65
C ALA A 17 2.85 9.40 12.16
N LEU A 18 3.20 8.21 11.67
CA LEU A 18 3.00 7.80 10.28
C LEU A 18 1.52 7.80 9.89
N GLY A 19 0.65 7.27 10.75
CA GLY A 19 -0.78 7.27 10.47
C GLY A 19 -1.43 8.65 10.53
N ALA A 20 -0.97 9.54 11.43
CA ALA A 20 -1.44 10.93 11.46
C ALA A 20 -1.03 11.69 10.18
N GLU A 21 0.16 11.39 9.66
CA GLU A 21 0.63 11.95 8.39
C GLU A 21 -0.18 11.39 7.20
N ALA A 22 -0.46 10.09 7.17
CA ALA A 22 -1.33 9.47 6.17
C ALA A 22 -2.74 10.07 6.17
N GLU A 23 -3.33 10.28 7.35
CA GLU A 23 -4.64 10.94 7.51
C GLU A 23 -4.62 12.38 6.97
N ARG A 24 -3.57 13.14 7.27
CA ARG A 24 -3.41 14.52 6.77
C ARG A 24 -3.27 14.60 5.25
N MET A 25 -2.41 13.76 4.67
CA MET A 25 -2.10 13.78 3.25
C MET A 25 -3.23 13.21 2.37
N SER A 26 -4.03 12.32 2.93
CA SER A 26 -5.23 11.77 2.27
C SER A 26 -6.50 12.58 2.56
N ASP A 27 -6.40 13.74 3.20
CA ASP A 27 -7.56 14.56 3.58
C ASP A 27 -8.67 13.75 4.31
N GLY A 28 -8.25 12.88 5.24
CA GLY A 28 -9.13 12.05 6.05
C GLY A 28 -9.69 10.80 5.35
N TRP A 29 -9.28 10.51 4.10
CA TRP A 29 -9.63 9.26 3.41
C TRP A 29 -8.90 8.03 3.99
N PHE A 30 -7.82 8.24 4.74
CA PHE A 30 -7.22 7.27 5.66
C PHE A 30 -7.36 7.75 7.10
N SER A 31 -7.53 6.84 8.06
CA SER A 31 -7.55 7.21 9.47
C SER A 31 -6.96 6.12 10.36
N LEU A 32 -6.33 6.52 11.45
CA LEU A 32 -5.93 5.66 12.57
C LEU A 32 -7.11 5.25 13.45
N ARG A 33 -8.35 5.55 13.04
CA ARG A 33 -9.55 5.28 13.81
C ARG A 33 -10.51 4.38 13.05
N TYR A 34 -10.92 3.31 13.71
CA TYR A 34 -12.00 2.45 13.26
C TYR A 34 -13.15 2.51 14.27
N GLN A 35 -14.35 2.87 13.82
CA GLN A 35 -15.55 3.04 14.68
C GLN A 35 -15.30 3.92 15.93
N GLY A 36 -14.56 5.02 15.75
CA GLY A 36 -14.24 5.96 16.82
C GLY A 36 -13.18 5.49 17.82
N ARG A 37 -12.58 4.31 17.61
CA ARG A 37 -11.50 3.76 18.45
C ARG A 37 -10.18 3.82 17.71
N LEU A 38 -9.09 4.05 18.44
CA LEU A 38 -7.74 3.98 17.88
C LEU A 38 -7.49 2.55 17.38
N ASP A 39 -7.16 2.44 16.10
CA ASP A 39 -6.85 1.21 15.40
C ASP A 39 -5.77 1.49 14.34
N PRO A 40 -4.48 1.29 14.67
CA PRO A 40 -3.37 1.53 13.76
C PRO A 40 -3.11 0.36 12.80
N THR A 41 -3.97 -0.66 12.75
CA THR A 41 -3.70 -1.89 11.98
C THR A 41 -3.52 -1.64 10.48
N GLY A 42 -4.15 -0.60 9.94
CA GLY A 42 -3.96 -0.15 8.54
C GLY A 42 -2.58 0.44 8.23
N VAL A 43 -1.74 0.70 9.24
CA VAL A 43 -0.34 1.16 9.07
C VAL A 43 0.66 0.06 9.45
N VAL A 44 0.33 -0.71 10.50
CA VAL A 44 1.27 -1.64 11.14
C VAL A 44 1.77 -2.72 10.19
N LYS A 45 0.92 -3.23 9.29
CA LYS A 45 1.28 -4.29 8.33
C LYS A 45 2.40 -3.82 7.39
N GLY A 46 2.15 -2.77 6.61
CA GLY A 46 3.16 -2.18 5.71
C GLY A 46 4.42 -1.72 6.46
N TRP A 47 4.26 -1.10 7.63
CA TRP A 47 5.39 -0.66 8.48
C TRP A 47 6.27 -1.82 8.96
N ALA A 48 5.68 -2.92 9.42
CA ALA A 48 6.42 -4.06 9.96
C ALA A 48 7.17 -4.82 8.85
N ALA A 49 6.50 -5.08 7.73
CA ALA A 49 7.11 -5.74 6.57
C ALA A 49 8.26 -4.90 5.99
N GLU A 50 8.06 -3.58 5.90
CA GLU A 50 9.12 -2.66 5.48
C GLU A 50 10.33 -2.69 6.42
N ARG A 51 10.11 -2.58 7.74
CA ARG A 51 11.21 -2.60 8.71
C ARG A 51 11.96 -3.91 8.68
N ALA A 52 11.26 -5.04 8.56
CA ALA A 52 11.90 -6.34 8.39
C ALA A 52 12.82 -6.35 7.16
N ALA A 53 12.35 -5.83 6.02
CA ALA A 53 13.16 -5.76 4.81
C ALA A 53 14.42 -4.91 4.99
N ARG A 54 14.30 -3.76 5.65
CA ARG A 54 15.44 -2.86 5.93
C ARG A 54 16.43 -3.46 6.92
N LEU A 55 15.97 -4.18 7.94
CA LEU A 55 16.85 -4.87 8.89
C LEU A 55 17.67 -5.96 8.19
N VAL A 56 17.06 -6.74 7.31
CA VAL A 56 17.78 -7.76 6.53
C VAL A 56 18.78 -7.13 5.56
N ALA A 57 18.40 -6.04 4.89
CA ALA A 57 19.32 -5.30 4.02
C ALA A 57 20.52 -4.73 4.81
N ALA A 58 20.27 -4.15 5.98
CA ALA A 58 21.31 -3.63 6.87
C ALA A 58 22.25 -4.71 7.41
N ALA A 59 21.80 -5.98 7.45
CA ALA A 59 22.64 -7.13 7.79
C ALA A 59 23.57 -7.57 6.64
N GLY A 60 23.57 -6.88 5.49
CA GLY A 60 24.49 -7.11 4.38
C GLY A 60 23.91 -7.89 3.20
N ALA A 61 22.59 -8.12 3.17
CA ALA A 61 21.94 -8.76 2.02
C ALA A 61 21.97 -7.85 0.78
N SER A 62 22.39 -8.39 -0.37
CA SER A 62 22.42 -7.65 -1.65
C SER A 62 21.05 -7.49 -2.30
N GLY A 63 20.09 -8.34 -1.91
CA GLY A 63 18.72 -8.32 -2.38
C GLY A 63 17.79 -8.87 -1.30
N VAL A 64 16.71 -8.15 -1.05
CA VAL A 64 15.70 -8.50 -0.05
C VAL A 64 14.32 -8.38 -0.67
N SER A 65 13.45 -9.35 -0.39
CA SER A 65 12.02 -9.29 -0.67
C SER A 65 11.27 -9.79 0.56
N VAL A 66 10.41 -8.94 1.11
CA VAL A 66 9.53 -9.29 2.23
C VAL A 66 8.09 -9.10 1.79
N ASN A 67 7.30 -10.16 1.92
CA ASN A 67 5.85 -10.15 1.69
C ASN A 67 5.11 -10.21 3.04
N GLY A 68 4.24 -9.25 3.30
CA GLY A 68 3.36 -9.19 4.46
C GLY A 68 1.89 -9.18 4.03
N GLY A 69 1.30 -10.35 3.78
CA GLY A 69 -0.12 -10.48 3.45
C GLY A 69 -0.46 -9.92 2.06
N GLY A 70 0.37 -10.20 1.06
CA GLY A 70 0.20 -9.74 -0.33
C GLY A 70 1.00 -8.47 -0.66
N ASP A 71 1.27 -7.66 0.35
CA ASP A 71 2.06 -6.43 0.26
C ASP A 71 3.55 -6.72 0.31
N VAL A 72 4.32 -6.16 -0.62
CA VAL A 72 5.73 -6.51 -0.81
C VAL A 72 6.63 -5.29 -0.72
N GLN A 73 7.69 -5.37 0.09
CA GLN A 73 8.84 -4.46 0.03
C GLN A 73 10.04 -5.21 -0.55
N VAL A 74 10.64 -4.66 -1.59
CA VAL A 74 11.92 -5.13 -2.15
C VAL A 74 13.01 -4.08 -2.00
N LEU A 75 14.23 -4.54 -1.76
CA LEU A 75 15.46 -3.74 -1.74
C LEU A 75 16.55 -4.47 -2.52
N GLY A 76 17.45 -3.70 -3.12
CA GLY A 76 18.57 -4.23 -3.89
C GLY A 76 18.11 -5.12 -5.03
N SER A 77 18.86 -6.18 -5.30
CA SER A 77 18.57 -7.08 -6.42
C SER A 77 18.98 -8.52 -6.11
N PRO A 78 18.22 -9.54 -6.56
CA PRO A 78 18.61 -10.94 -6.42
C PRO A 78 19.81 -11.33 -7.31
N GLY A 79 20.25 -10.46 -8.22
CA GLY A 79 21.47 -10.62 -9.03
C GLY A 79 21.77 -9.38 -9.87
N ALA A 80 23.00 -9.26 -10.40
CA ALA A 80 23.46 -8.06 -11.11
C ALA A 80 22.50 -7.58 -12.22
N ASP A 81 21.92 -8.53 -12.99
CA ASP A 81 21.05 -8.22 -14.13
C ASP A 81 19.62 -8.77 -13.95
N ARG A 82 19.21 -9.05 -12.71
CA ARG A 82 17.88 -9.63 -12.43
C ARG A 82 17.11 -8.74 -11.47
N PRO A 83 16.31 -7.77 -11.94
CA PRO A 83 15.50 -6.96 -11.05
C PRO A 83 14.45 -7.82 -10.34
N TRP A 84 14.00 -7.37 -9.17
CA TRP A 84 12.80 -7.91 -8.55
C TRP A 84 11.59 -7.70 -9.46
N ARG A 85 10.71 -8.72 -9.51
CA ARG A 85 9.43 -8.66 -10.20
C ARG A 85 8.34 -9.06 -9.23
N VAL A 86 7.34 -8.21 -9.07
CA VAL A 86 6.20 -8.41 -8.17
C VAL A 86 4.96 -8.61 -9.02
N GLY A 87 4.34 -9.78 -8.92
CA GLY A 87 3.07 -10.06 -9.58
C GLY A 87 1.93 -9.37 -8.84
N VAL A 88 1.05 -8.71 -9.59
CA VAL A 88 -0.21 -8.16 -9.09
C VAL A 88 -1.31 -9.12 -9.48
N SER A 89 -1.96 -9.75 -8.49
CA SER A 89 -3.06 -10.69 -8.72
C SER A 89 -4.23 -10.03 -9.44
N ASP A 90 -4.85 -10.73 -10.38
CA ASP A 90 -6.12 -10.31 -10.97
C ASP A 90 -7.28 -10.65 -10.01
N PRO A 91 -8.00 -9.66 -9.45
CA PRO A 91 -9.09 -9.90 -8.51
C PRO A 91 -10.31 -10.56 -9.15
N LEU A 92 -10.46 -10.47 -10.48
CA LEU A 92 -11.59 -11.03 -11.24
C LEU A 92 -11.25 -12.41 -11.85
N ARG A 93 -9.96 -12.77 -11.90
CA ARG A 93 -9.46 -14.02 -12.48
C ARG A 93 -8.51 -14.73 -11.50
N PRO A 94 -9.04 -15.53 -10.55
CA PRO A 94 -8.22 -16.24 -9.56
C PRO A 94 -7.11 -17.08 -10.20
N GLY A 95 -5.87 -16.89 -9.73
CA GLY A 95 -4.67 -17.54 -10.29
C GLY A 95 -4.05 -16.80 -11.49
N GLY A 96 -4.69 -15.74 -11.99
CA GLY A 96 -4.14 -14.83 -12.99
C GLY A 96 -3.42 -13.63 -12.39
N LEU A 97 -2.62 -12.95 -13.22
CA LEU A 97 -1.98 -11.68 -12.89
C LEU A 97 -2.58 -10.56 -13.74
N ALA A 98 -2.94 -9.45 -13.09
CA ALA A 98 -3.32 -8.22 -13.78
C ALA A 98 -2.09 -7.44 -14.28
N ALA A 99 -0.96 -7.54 -13.56
CA ALA A 99 0.29 -6.90 -13.95
C ALA A 99 1.51 -7.60 -13.33
N VAL A 100 2.70 -7.29 -13.86
CA VAL A 100 3.98 -7.59 -13.23
C VAL A 100 4.77 -6.29 -13.12
N VAL A 101 5.09 -5.90 -11.90
CA VAL A 101 5.83 -4.69 -11.56
C VAL A 101 7.30 -5.02 -11.38
N SER A 102 8.17 -4.36 -12.16
CA SER A 102 9.62 -4.52 -12.15
C SER A 102 10.29 -3.42 -11.33
N ALA A 103 11.21 -3.82 -10.46
CA ALA A 103 12.09 -2.91 -9.71
C ALA A 103 13.34 -2.49 -10.51
N ALA A 104 13.37 -2.72 -11.83
CA ALA A 104 14.48 -2.27 -12.68
C ALA A 104 14.75 -0.77 -12.51
N GLY A 105 16.03 -0.41 -12.32
CA GLY A 105 16.45 0.97 -12.12
C GLY A 105 16.03 1.59 -10.78
N ALA A 106 15.47 0.82 -9.85
CA ALA A 106 15.13 1.29 -8.50
C ALA A 106 15.90 0.50 -7.43
N PRO A 107 16.55 1.17 -6.46
CA PRO A 107 17.25 0.50 -5.36
C PRO A 107 16.27 -0.11 -4.34
N GLU A 108 15.06 0.42 -4.26
CA GLU A 108 13.95 -0.10 -3.45
C GLU A 108 12.63 0.15 -4.17
N LEU A 109 11.68 -0.76 -3.96
CA LEU A 109 10.32 -0.65 -4.49
C LEU A 109 9.38 -1.39 -3.55
N ALA A 110 8.16 -0.90 -3.43
CA ALA A 110 7.09 -1.53 -2.71
C ALA A 110 5.85 -1.61 -3.57
N VAL A 111 5.06 -2.65 -3.36
CA VAL A 111 3.77 -2.87 -4.02
C VAL A 111 2.78 -3.29 -2.95
N ALA A 112 1.72 -2.52 -2.78
CA ALA A 112 0.65 -2.82 -1.84
C ALA A 112 -0.70 -2.84 -2.56
N THR A 113 -1.61 -3.70 -2.12
CA THR A 113 -2.93 -3.84 -2.75
C THR A 113 -4.05 -3.79 -1.73
N SER A 114 -5.05 -2.95 -2.00
CA SER A 114 -6.31 -2.91 -1.25
C SER A 114 -7.45 -3.33 -2.18
N GLY A 115 -8.31 -4.22 -1.72
CA GLY A 115 -9.40 -4.75 -2.55
C GLY A 115 -10.37 -5.62 -1.77
N THR A 116 -11.48 -5.97 -2.41
CA THR A 116 -12.55 -6.79 -1.82
C THR A 116 -12.21 -8.27 -1.78
N ALA A 117 -11.29 -8.75 -2.62
CA ALA A 117 -10.94 -10.18 -2.73
C ALA A 117 -10.28 -10.76 -1.46
N GLU A 118 -9.50 -9.96 -0.74
CA GLU A 118 -8.72 -10.45 0.41
C GLU A 118 -9.56 -10.57 1.70
N ARG A 119 -10.54 -9.67 1.90
CA ARG A 119 -11.33 -9.60 3.17
C ARG A 119 -12.79 -9.09 3.04
N GLY A 120 -13.36 -8.99 1.83
CA GLY A 120 -14.72 -8.47 1.61
C GLY A 120 -14.85 -6.95 1.80
N ASP A 121 -16.05 -6.45 2.13
CA ASP A 121 -16.39 -5.02 2.29
C ASP A 121 -15.90 -4.42 3.64
N HIS A 122 -14.61 -4.57 3.92
CA HIS A 122 -13.99 -4.15 5.19
C HIS A 122 -13.40 -2.73 5.15
N ILE A 123 -13.35 -2.10 3.98
CA ILE A 123 -12.83 -0.73 3.82
C ILE A 123 -13.95 0.27 4.10
N VAL A 124 -13.69 1.20 5.01
CA VAL A 124 -14.62 2.20 5.52
C VAL A 124 -14.16 3.58 5.05
N ASP A 125 -15.09 4.44 4.64
CA ASP A 125 -14.80 5.88 4.49
C ASP A 125 -14.75 6.49 5.90
N PRO A 126 -13.57 6.89 6.41
CA PRO A 126 -13.44 7.35 7.79
C PRO A 126 -14.22 8.64 8.08
N ARG A 127 -14.51 9.44 7.04
CA ARG A 127 -15.22 10.72 7.16
C ARG A 127 -16.71 10.51 7.41
N THR A 128 -17.26 9.38 6.96
CA THR A 128 -18.67 9.02 7.17
C THR A 128 -18.87 7.91 8.21
N GLY A 129 -17.81 7.12 8.49
CA GLY A 129 -17.87 5.94 9.34
C GLY A 129 -18.66 4.77 8.73
N ARG A 130 -18.95 4.81 7.43
CA ARG A 130 -19.70 3.78 6.69
C ARG A 130 -18.78 3.05 5.72
N ALA A 131 -19.20 1.86 5.27
CA ALA A 131 -18.51 1.14 4.19
C ALA A 131 -18.27 2.09 3.01
N ALA A 132 -17.06 2.03 2.44
CA ALA A 132 -16.72 2.85 1.29
C ALA A 132 -17.65 2.51 0.12
N VAL A 133 -18.23 3.54 -0.50
CA VAL A 133 -19.03 3.39 -1.72
C VAL A 133 -18.09 3.60 -2.89
N THR A 134 -17.69 2.52 -3.54
CA THR A 134 -16.64 2.53 -4.57
C THR A 134 -17.01 1.62 -5.75
N ASP A 135 -16.53 1.97 -6.94
CA ASP A 135 -16.61 1.16 -8.16
C ASP A 135 -15.43 0.19 -8.30
N LEU A 136 -14.48 0.21 -7.37
CA LEU A 136 -13.25 -0.57 -7.39
C LEU A 136 -13.42 -1.96 -6.79
N VAL A 137 -12.74 -2.94 -7.38
CA VAL A 137 -12.48 -4.26 -6.75
C VAL A 137 -11.03 -4.39 -6.27
N SER A 138 -10.12 -3.60 -6.83
CA SER A 138 -8.72 -3.55 -6.42
C SER A 138 -8.08 -2.20 -6.74
N VAL A 139 -7.20 -1.75 -5.86
CA VAL A 139 -6.21 -0.71 -6.07
C VAL A 139 -4.85 -1.24 -5.65
N THR A 140 -3.92 -1.27 -6.59
CA THR A 140 -2.52 -1.57 -6.33
C THR A 140 -1.70 -0.30 -6.44
N VAL A 141 -0.90 0.00 -5.42
CA VAL A 141 -0.01 1.15 -5.38
C VAL A 141 1.44 0.68 -5.39
N VAL A 142 2.25 1.32 -6.22
CA VAL A 142 3.69 1.13 -6.34
C VAL A 142 4.39 2.40 -5.83
N ALA A 143 5.26 2.27 -4.84
CA ALA A 143 6.01 3.39 -4.26
C ALA A 143 7.35 2.91 -3.69
N PRO A 144 8.30 3.78 -3.28
CA PRO A 144 9.56 3.33 -2.68
C PRO A 144 9.40 2.63 -1.31
N ARG A 145 8.37 3.04 -0.55
CA ARG A 145 8.14 2.71 0.86
C ARG A 145 6.82 1.96 1.02
N LEU A 146 6.84 0.76 1.58
CA LEU A 146 5.63 -0.05 1.70
C LEU A 146 4.59 0.54 2.65
N VAL A 147 5.01 1.20 3.73
CA VAL A 147 4.04 1.84 4.64
C VAL A 147 3.15 2.85 3.93
N TRP A 148 3.70 3.60 2.98
CA TRP A 148 2.94 4.59 2.21
C TRP A 148 2.09 3.93 1.13
N ALA A 149 2.64 2.94 0.42
CA ALA A 149 1.87 2.20 -0.58
C ALA A 149 0.59 1.58 0.02
N ASP A 150 0.70 0.96 1.21
CA ASP A 150 -0.44 0.33 1.92
C ASP A 150 -1.50 1.38 2.32
N CYS A 151 -1.06 2.51 2.89
CA CYS A 151 -1.95 3.62 3.26
C CYS A 151 -2.65 4.23 2.03
N TRP A 152 -1.92 4.46 0.94
CA TRP A 152 -2.44 5.05 -0.30
C TRP A 152 -3.39 4.11 -1.03
N ALA A 153 -3.10 2.80 -1.06
CA ALA A 153 -4.02 1.83 -1.63
C ALA A 153 -5.36 1.83 -0.88
N THR A 154 -5.31 1.88 0.46
CA THR A 154 -6.52 1.93 1.30
C THR A 154 -7.32 3.22 1.08
N ALA A 155 -6.66 4.38 1.10
CA ALA A 155 -7.30 5.68 0.90
C ALA A 155 -7.91 5.81 -0.50
N ALA A 156 -7.16 5.47 -1.55
CA ALA A 156 -7.63 5.56 -2.92
C ALA A 156 -8.78 4.59 -3.20
N PHE A 157 -8.77 3.41 -2.59
CA PHE A 157 -9.90 2.49 -2.65
C PHE A 157 -11.18 3.14 -2.10
N ALA A 158 -11.08 3.84 -0.97
CA ALA A 158 -12.19 4.58 -0.38
C ALA A 158 -12.65 5.76 -1.26
N MET A 159 -11.73 6.46 -1.93
CA MET A 159 -12.03 7.55 -2.87
C MET A 159 -12.81 7.11 -4.12
N GLY A 160 -12.65 5.86 -4.55
CA GLY A 160 -13.19 5.38 -5.83
C GLY A 160 -12.29 5.69 -7.03
N ALA A 161 -12.56 5.06 -8.18
CA ALA A 161 -11.61 4.99 -9.30
C ALA A 161 -11.21 6.36 -9.85
N ARG A 162 -12.16 7.31 -9.94
CA ARG A 162 -11.89 8.63 -10.52
C ARG A 162 -11.08 9.53 -9.59
N GLU A 163 -11.53 9.70 -8.35
CA GLU A 163 -10.88 10.58 -7.37
C GLU A 163 -9.57 9.96 -6.88
N GLY A 164 -9.58 8.66 -6.61
CA GLY A 164 -8.40 7.91 -6.19
C GLY A 164 -7.28 7.95 -7.22
N LEU A 165 -7.58 7.75 -8.51
CA LEU A 165 -6.55 7.85 -9.56
C LEU A 165 -5.96 9.26 -9.65
N ALA A 166 -6.82 10.30 -9.69
CA ALA A 166 -6.37 11.69 -9.79
C ALA A 166 -5.51 12.10 -8.58
N TRP A 167 -5.86 11.62 -7.39
CA TRP A 167 -5.05 11.86 -6.20
C TRP A 167 -3.72 11.11 -6.22
N LEU A 168 -3.70 9.82 -6.58
CA LEU A 168 -2.46 9.05 -6.69
C LEU A 168 -1.49 9.64 -7.73
N GLU A 169 -2.00 10.11 -8.86
CA GLU A 169 -1.22 10.82 -9.89
C GLU A 169 -0.56 12.10 -9.36
N SER A 170 -1.15 12.74 -8.35
CA SER A 170 -0.60 13.95 -7.74
C SER A 170 0.55 13.67 -6.77
N LEU A 171 0.76 12.42 -6.37
CA LEU A 171 1.75 12.03 -5.37
C LEU A 171 3.10 11.71 -6.02
N PRO A 172 4.20 12.36 -5.62
CA PRO A 172 5.50 12.15 -6.24
C PRO A 172 6.04 10.74 -5.98
N GLY A 173 6.45 10.06 -7.06
CA GLY A 173 7.05 8.72 -6.98
C GLY A 173 6.04 7.61 -6.64
N VAL A 174 4.75 7.88 -6.83
CA VAL A 174 3.66 6.91 -6.66
C VAL A 174 3.11 6.56 -8.03
N GLU A 175 2.97 5.26 -8.31
CA GLU A 175 2.24 4.75 -9.46
C GLU A 175 1.12 3.83 -9.00
N ALA A 176 0.09 3.64 -9.81
CA ALA A 176 -1.03 2.81 -9.41
C ALA A 176 -1.74 2.10 -10.56
N LEU A 177 -2.32 0.94 -10.24
CA LEU A 177 -3.22 0.16 -11.09
C LEU A 177 -4.55 -0.02 -10.33
N LEU A 178 -5.64 0.39 -10.95
CA LEU A 178 -6.99 0.33 -10.40
C LEU A 178 -7.84 -0.56 -11.29
N ILE A 179 -8.61 -1.48 -10.70
CA ILE A 179 -9.51 -2.39 -11.41
C ILE A 179 -10.90 -2.19 -10.85
N THR A 180 -11.85 -1.85 -11.72
CA THR A 180 -13.26 -1.66 -11.34
C THR A 180 -14.04 -2.97 -11.36
N ALA A 181 -15.20 -2.99 -10.70
CA ALA A 181 -16.13 -4.11 -10.76
C ALA A 181 -16.68 -4.36 -12.18
N GLY A 182 -16.55 -3.38 -13.08
CA GLY A 182 -16.87 -3.48 -14.50
C GLY A 182 -15.72 -4.05 -15.37
N ASP A 183 -14.65 -4.58 -14.76
CA ASP A 183 -13.43 -5.05 -15.46
C ASP A 183 -12.71 -3.94 -16.25
N GLU A 184 -12.93 -2.67 -15.86
CA GLU A 184 -12.17 -1.54 -16.40
C GLU A 184 -10.85 -1.41 -15.63
N VAL A 185 -9.75 -1.34 -16.36
CA VAL A 185 -8.42 -1.10 -15.81
C VAL A 185 -8.03 0.36 -16.03
N ARG A 186 -7.62 1.03 -14.95
CA ARG A 186 -7.06 2.39 -14.99
C ARG A 186 -5.69 2.39 -14.32
N CYS A 187 -4.80 3.27 -14.76
CA CYS A 187 -3.49 3.40 -14.15
C CYS A 187 -2.99 4.84 -14.21
N THR A 188 -2.00 5.14 -13.37
CA THR A 188 -1.24 6.38 -13.47
C THR A 188 -0.37 6.38 -14.72
N ASP A 189 -0.04 7.57 -15.23
CA ASP A 189 0.68 7.72 -16.50
C ASP A 189 2.07 7.06 -16.46
N GLY A 190 2.74 7.09 -15.29
CA GLY A 190 4.08 6.56 -15.10
C GLY A 190 4.15 5.04 -14.90
N LEU A 191 3.03 4.35 -14.63
CA LEU A 191 3.04 2.92 -14.32
C LEU A 191 3.66 2.09 -15.45
N GLY A 192 3.46 2.50 -16.71
CA GLY A 192 4.01 1.80 -17.87
C GLY A 192 5.53 1.60 -17.83
N ALA A 193 6.27 2.53 -17.22
CA ALA A 193 7.73 2.42 -17.05
C ALA A 193 8.14 1.35 -16.02
N ARG A 194 7.20 0.84 -15.23
CA ARG A 194 7.41 -0.20 -14.22
C ARG A 194 6.90 -1.57 -14.65
N LEU A 195 6.20 -1.69 -15.77
CA LEU A 195 5.69 -2.99 -16.23
C LEU A 195 6.81 -3.78 -16.92
N GLY A 196 7.00 -5.05 -16.53
CA GLY A 196 8.09 -5.87 -17.08
C GLY A 196 8.21 -7.27 -16.52
#